data_AF-J9FA44-F1
#
_entry.id   AF-J9FA44-F1
#
_cell.length_a   1.000
_cell.length_b   1.000
_cell.length_c   1.000
_cell.angle_alpha   90.00
_cell.angle_beta   90.00
_cell.angle_gamma   90.00
#
_symmetry.space_group_name_H-M   'P 1'
#
loop_
_entity.id
_entity.type
_entity.pdbx_description
1 polymer ?
#
loop_
_entity_poly.entity_id
_entity_poly.type
_entity_poly.pdbx_seq_one_letter_code
_entity_poly.pdbx_strand_id
1 'polypeptide(L)'
;EAKEEQKPEKTVIFYVTDEVQQSQYINMFKEAGKDAVILRHNIDSPFISHLEQKHQEIQFKRIDADLTEEMKEEGAADEETSKELTEIFRKHLGKEKLEVRVEKLKNESVAAMVTLSEESRRMQDMMKMYNMYGMDPGMFGGQETLILNMNHPLVQYVS
;
A
#
# COMPACT_ATOMS: atom_id res chain seq x y z
N GLU A 1 15.47 -32.14 8.72
CA GLU A 1 14.55 -31.03 8.97
C GLU A 1 15.37 -29.76 9.14
N ALA A 2 15.24 -28.80 8.22
CA ALA A 2 15.88 -27.51 8.36
C ALA A 2 14.99 -26.65 9.27
N LYS A 3 15.54 -26.18 10.39
CA LYS A 3 14.90 -25.15 11.21
C LYS A 3 14.76 -23.91 10.33
N GLU A 4 13.53 -23.47 10.06
CA GLU A 4 13.28 -22.11 9.61
C GLU A 4 13.82 -21.17 10.70
N GLU A 5 14.96 -20.53 10.43
CA GLU A 5 15.43 -19.40 11.20
C GLU A 5 14.36 -18.30 11.05
N GLN A 6 13.54 -18.12 12.08
CA GLN A 6 12.63 -16.98 12.16
C GLN A 6 13.48 -15.73 12.04
N LYS A 7 13.35 -15.03 10.92
CA LYS A 7 14.00 -13.73 10.71
C LYS A 7 13.59 -12.83 11.88
N PRO A 8 14.53 -12.11 12.50
CA PRO A 8 14.19 -11.17 13.57
C PRO A 8 13.15 -10.18 13.06
N GLU A 9 12.12 -9.96 13.88
CA GLU A 9 11.06 -9.00 13.57
C GLU A 9 11.67 -7.60 13.44
N LYS A 10 11.45 -6.96 12.29
CA LYS A 10 12.02 -5.64 12.00
C LYS A 10 11.15 -4.55 12.62
N THR A 11 11.80 -3.53 13.16
CA THR A 11 11.13 -2.29 13.56
C THR A 11 10.71 -1.53 12.31
N VAL A 12 9.40 -1.36 12.12
CA VAL A 12 8.84 -0.63 10.98
C VAL A 12 8.72 0.85 11.29
N ILE A 13 9.35 1.69 10.48
CA ILE A 13 9.27 3.15 10.55
C ILE A 13 8.42 3.63 9.39
N PHE A 14 7.29 4.26 9.69
CA PHE A 14 6.39 4.78 8.67
C PHE A 14 6.79 6.19 8.22
N TYR A 15 6.61 6.48 6.94
CA TYR A 15 6.95 7.79 6.39
C TYR A 15 6.00 8.30 5.30
N VAL A 16 6.03 9.63 5.10
CA VAL A 16 5.17 10.40 4.20
C VAL A 16 6.03 11.21 3.24
N THR A 17 5.72 11.16 1.95
CA THR A 17 6.44 11.91 0.90
C THR A 17 5.61 13.06 0.33
N ASP A 18 4.29 12.92 0.30
CA ASP A 18 3.35 13.92 -0.22
C ASP A 18 2.09 13.94 0.65
N GLU A 19 1.96 14.96 1.49
CA GLU A 19 0.83 15.07 2.42
C GLU A 19 -0.52 15.24 1.75
N VAL A 20 -0.54 15.80 0.54
CA VAL A 20 -1.79 16.05 -0.19
C VAL A 20 -2.26 14.74 -0.80
N GLN A 21 -1.38 14.06 -1.54
CA GLN A 21 -1.70 12.77 -2.16
C GLN A 21 -1.97 11.68 -1.11
N GLN A 22 -1.32 11.75 0.06
CA GLN A 22 -1.41 10.73 1.09
C GLN A 22 -2.34 11.13 2.26
N SER A 23 -3.11 12.22 2.09
CA SER A 23 -3.98 12.78 3.14
C SER A 23 -4.94 11.76 3.78
N GLN A 24 -5.51 10.86 2.99
CA GLN A 24 -6.39 9.79 3.48
C GLN A 24 -5.66 8.83 4.42
N TYR A 25 -4.47 8.37 4.03
CA TYR A 25 -3.63 7.50 4.86
C TYR A 25 -3.14 8.22 6.12
N ILE A 26 -2.81 9.52 6.02
CA ILE A 26 -2.43 10.34 7.18
C ILE A 26 -3.58 10.40 8.20
N ASN A 27 -4.81 10.61 7.74
CA ASN A 27 -5.97 10.65 8.64
C ASN A 27 -6.18 9.32 9.34
N MET A 28 -6.04 8.19 8.62
CA MET A 28 -6.15 6.87 9.21
C MET A 28 -5.05 6.59 10.24
N PHE A 29 -3.81 7.02 9.99
CA PHE A 29 -2.72 6.92 10.98
C PHE A 29 -2.99 7.77 12.23
N LYS A 30 -3.54 8.99 12.06
CA LYS A 30 -3.94 9.85 13.17
C LYS A 30 -5.06 9.24 14.01
N GLU A 31 -6.09 8.70 13.37
CA GLU A 31 -7.20 7.99 14.04
C GLU A 31 -6.70 6.76 14.82
N ALA A 32 -5.68 6.08 14.30
CA ALA A 32 -5.03 4.95 14.95
C ALA A 32 -3.97 5.34 15.99
N GLY A 33 -3.70 6.64 16.21
CA GLY A 33 -2.69 7.12 17.16
C GLY A 33 -1.25 6.76 16.79
N LYS A 34 -0.94 6.65 15.49
CA LYS A 34 0.38 6.31 14.97
C LYS A 34 1.11 7.52 14.39
N ASP A 35 2.43 7.51 14.57
CA ASP A 35 3.33 8.50 14.00
C ASP A 35 3.91 8.05 12.66
N ALA A 36 4.18 9.02 11.79
CA ALA A 36 4.93 8.84 10.55
C ALA A 36 5.87 10.02 10.32
N VAL A 37 7.07 9.75 9.80
CA VAL A 37 8.08 10.77 9.53
C VAL A 37 7.85 11.41 8.17
N ILE A 38 8.00 12.72 8.06
CA ILE A 38 7.86 13.45 6.80
C ILE A 38 9.22 13.47 6.08
N LEU A 39 9.26 12.86 4.89
CA LEU A 39 10.45 12.69 4.03
C LEU A 39 10.11 13.15 2.59
N ARG A 40 10.26 14.44 2.30
CA ARG A 40 9.81 15.05 1.02
C ARG A 40 10.91 15.28 0.00
N HIS A 41 12.17 15.05 0.37
CA HIS A 41 13.31 15.38 -0.46
C HIS A 41 13.79 14.16 -1.23
N ASN A 42 14.29 14.38 -2.46
CA ASN A 42 14.79 13.30 -3.32
C ASN A 42 15.93 12.48 -2.67
N ILE A 43 16.68 13.09 -1.74
CA ILE A 43 17.76 12.42 -1.00
C ILE A 43 17.25 11.44 0.07
N ASP A 44 15.99 11.56 0.49
CA ASP A 44 15.46 10.77 1.60
C ASP A 44 15.35 9.27 1.25
N SER A 45 14.94 8.95 0.03
CA SER A 45 14.82 7.55 -0.44
C SER A 45 16.16 6.78 -0.43
N PRO A 46 17.26 7.29 -1.04
CA PRO A 46 18.56 6.62 -0.92
C PRO A 46 19.11 6.66 0.51
N PHE A 47 18.79 7.69 1.30
CA PHE A 47 19.20 7.78 2.70
C PHE A 47 18.57 6.67 3.56
N ILE A 48 17.24 6.50 3.53
CA ILE A 48 16.57 5.44 4.30
C ILE A 48 16.97 4.05 3.82
N SER A 49 17.18 3.87 2.50
CA SER A 49 17.66 2.60 1.95
C SER A 49 19.08 2.26 2.46
N HIS A 50 19.95 3.27 2.58
CA HIS A 50 21.27 3.10 3.18
C HIS A 50 21.20 2.77 4.68
N LEU A 51 20.26 3.40 5.41
CA LEU A 51 20.02 3.08 6.82
C LEU A 51 19.57 1.63 7.01
N GLU A 52 18.62 1.12 6.22
CA GLU A 52 18.18 -0.29 6.26
C GLU A 52 19.31 -1.26 5.93
N GLN A 53 20.21 -0.89 5.01
CA GLN A 53 21.37 -1.72 4.69
C GLN A 53 22.31 -1.84 5.90
N LYS A 54 22.53 -0.73 6.61
CA LYS A 54 23.40 -0.66 7.79
C LYS A 54 22.76 -1.26 9.05
N HIS A 55 21.45 -1.15 9.16
CA HIS A 55 20.63 -1.56 10.29
C HIS A 55 19.58 -2.56 9.82
N GLN A 56 19.94 -3.85 9.82
CA GLN A 56 19.07 -4.92 9.33
C GLN A 56 17.79 -5.09 10.17
N GLU A 57 17.78 -4.53 11.37
CA GLU A 57 16.69 -4.51 12.34
C GLU A 57 15.60 -3.48 12.04
N ILE A 58 15.83 -2.53 11.12
CA ILE A 58 14.82 -1.52 10.75
C ILE A 58 14.31 -1.74 9.33
N GLN A 59 13.09 -1.26 9.09
CA GLN A 59 12.47 -1.19 7.78
C GLN A 59 11.65 0.10 7.68
N PHE A 60 11.82 0.85 6.61
CA PHE A 60 10.98 1.99 6.28
C PHE A 60 9.86 1.54 5.35
N LYS A 61 8.65 2.00 5.64
CA LYS A 61 7.48 1.79 4.78
C LYS A 61 6.73 3.10 4.62
N ARG A 62 6.38 3.43 3.39
CA ARG A 62 5.49 4.57 3.13
C ARG A 62 4.10 4.25 3.66
N ILE A 63 3.38 5.27 4.15
CA ILE A 63 2.05 5.08 4.76
C ILE A 63 0.98 4.53 3.80
N ASP A 64 1.21 4.64 2.50
CA ASP A 64 0.36 4.12 1.42
C ASP A 64 0.94 2.86 0.75
N ALA A 65 1.99 2.27 1.33
CA ALA A 65 2.67 1.10 0.77
C ALA A 65 1.86 -0.19 0.93
N ASP A 66 1.11 -0.31 2.02
CA ASP A 66 0.24 -1.45 2.31
C ASP A 66 -0.83 -1.06 3.34
N LEU A 67 -1.86 -1.89 3.44
CA LEU A 67 -2.87 -1.76 4.48
C LEU A 67 -2.33 -2.36 5.78
N THR A 68 -2.13 -1.51 6.79
CA THR A 68 -1.68 -1.96 8.11
C THR A 68 -2.82 -2.67 8.85
N GLU A 69 -2.51 -3.66 9.69
CA GLU A 69 -3.51 -4.43 10.45
C GLU A 69 -4.39 -3.54 11.32
N GLU A 70 -3.88 -2.40 11.76
CA GLU A 70 -4.64 -1.45 12.58
C GLU A 70 -5.75 -0.75 11.79
N MET A 71 -5.66 -0.73 10.47
CA MET A 71 -6.66 -0.17 9.56
C MET A 71 -7.76 -1.17 9.21
N LYS A 72 -7.51 -2.46 9.43
CA LYS A 72 -8.43 -3.56 9.16
C LYS A 72 -9.32 -3.84 10.37
N GLU A 73 -10.55 -4.20 10.10
CA GLU A 73 -11.43 -4.88 11.07
C GLU A 73 -11.34 -6.40 10.84
N GLU A 74 -11.52 -7.20 11.89
CA GLU A 74 -11.54 -8.66 11.74
C GLU A 74 -12.70 -9.12 10.85
N GLY A 75 -12.41 -10.08 9.98
CA GLY A 75 -13.38 -10.72 9.08
C GLY A 75 -13.12 -10.40 7.61
N ALA A 76 -13.26 -11.42 6.78
CA ALA A 76 -13.13 -11.32 5.33
C ALA A 76 -14.53 -11.29 4.67
N ALA A 77 -14.60 -10.74 3.45
CA ALA A 77 -15.72 -11.06 2.56
C ALA A 77 -15.72 -12.56 2.25
N ASP A 78 -16.90 -13.10 1.96
CA ASP A 78 -16.99 -14.43 1.39
C ASP A 78 -16.33 -14.47 0.00
N GLU A 79 -15.97 -15.68 -0.44
CA GLU A 79 -15.26 -15.85 -1.70
C GLU A 79 -16.09 -15.45 -2.92
N GLU A 80 -17.41 -15.55 -2.86
CA GLU A 80 -18.31 -15.25 -3.98
C GLU A 80 -18.36 -13.74 -4.21
N THR A 81 -18.68 -12.98 -3.16
CA THR A 81 -18.66 -11.50 -3.17
C THR A 81 -17.29 -10.97 -3.61
N SER A 82 -16.20 -11.56 -3.12
CA SER A 82 -14.85 -11.15 -3.50
C SER A 82 -14.56 -11.34 -4.99
N LYS A 83 -15.03 -12.45 -5.57
CA LYS A 83 -14.87 -12.75 -7.00
C LYS A 83 -15.70 -11.81 -7.86
N GLU A 84 -16.97 -11.60 -7.51
CA GLU A 84 -17.88 -10.71 -8.26
C GLU A 84 -17.35 -9.28 -8.30
N LEU A 85 -16.97 -8.71 -7.15
CA LEU A 85 -16.38 -7.38 -7.08
C LEU A 85 -15.08 -7.31 -7.89
N THR A 86 -14.21 -8.32 -7.80
CA THR A 86 -12.97 -8.36 -8.59
C THR A 86 -13.27 -8.30 -10.09
N GLU A 87 -14.22 -9.09 -10.58
CA GLU A 87 -14.61 -9.11 -11.99
C GLU A 87 -15.23 -7.78 -12.44
N ILE A 88 -16.13 -7.21 -11.64
CA ILE A 88 -16.77 -5.91 -11.91
C ILE A 88 -15.70 -4.83 -12.09
N PHE A 89 -14.78 -4.70 -11.12
CA PHE A 89 -13.78 -3.65 -11.16
C PHE A 89 -12.75 -3.86 -12.28
N ARG A 90 -12.28 -5.10 -12.51
CA ARG A 90 -11.36 -5.39 -13.64
C ARG A 90 -11.97 -5.01 -14.97
N LYS A 91 -13.23 -5.41 -15.19
CA LYS A 91 -13.99 -5.13 -16.43
C LYS A 91 -14.20 -3.63 -16.65
N HIS A 92 -14.68 -2.91 -15.63
CA HIS A 92 -15.01 -1.49 -15.79
C HIS A 92 -13.78 -0.57 -15.82
N LEU A 93 -12.67 -0.99 -15.20
CA LEU A 93 -11.40 -0.26 -15.26
C LEU A 93 -10.52 -0.65 -16.45
N GLY A 94 -10.87 -1.72 -17.18
CA GLY A 94 -10.03 -2.26 -18.26
C GLY A 94 -8.67 -2.76 -17.78
N LYS A 95 -8.56 -3.17 -16.50
CA LYS A 95 -7.32 -3.63 -15.87
C LYS A 95 -7.44 -5.11 -15.48
N GLU A 96 -7.32 -6.02 -16.45
CA GLU A 96 -7.45 -7.48 -16.24
C GLU A 96 -6.50 -8.06 -15.18
N LYS A 97 -5.34 -7.44 -14.99
CA LYS A 97 -4.31 -7.87 -14.02
C LYS A 97 -4.37 -7.10 -12.70
N LEU A 98 -5.38 -6.25 -12.48
CA LEU A 98 -5.52 -5.53 -11.22
C LEU A 98 -5.69 -6.54 -10.08
N GLU A 99 -4.84 -6.44 -9.07
CA GLU A 99 -5.07 -7.14 -7.82
C GLU A 99 -6.18 -6.40 -7.06
N VAL A 100 -7.25 -7.12 -6.72
CA VAL A 100 -8.36 -6.58 -5.93
C VAL A 100 -8.39 -7.36 -4.62
N ARG A 101 -8.39 -6.64 -3.51
CA ARG A 101 -8.60 -7.19 -2.17
C ARG A 101 -9.87 -6.60 -1.60
N VAL A 102 -10.70 -7.46 -1.03
CA VAL A 102 -11.96 -7.07 -0.43
C VAL A 102 -11.80 -7.24 1.07
N GLU A 103 -11.71 -6.11 1.77
CA GLU A 103 -11.32 -6.04 3.18
C GLU A 103 -12.37 -5.26 3.96
N LYS A 104 -12.47 -5.49 5.27
CA LYS A 104 -13.21 -4.60 6.16
C LYS A 104 -12.26 -3.56 6.73
N LEU A 105 -12.55 -2.29 6.49
CA LEU A 105 -11.79 -1.20 7.08
C LEU A 105 -12.55 -0.63 8.27
N LYS A 106 -11.82 -0.27 9.32
CA LYS A 106 -12.42 0.40 10.50
C LYS A 106 -13.00 1.77 10.17
N ASN A 107 -12.47 2.44 9.15
CA ASN A 107 -12.97 3.73 8.70
C ASN A 107 -14.04 3.54 7.61
N GLU A 108 -15.32 3.66 8.02
CA GLU A 108 -16.48 3.49 7.14
C GLU A 108 -16.64 4.59 6.09
N SER A 109 -15.93 5.72 6.20
CA SER A 109 -15.99 6.80 5.20
C SER A 109 -15.14 6.53 3.96
N VAL A 110 -14.28 5.50 4.02
CA VAL A 110 -13.40 5.10 2.93
C VAL A 110 -14.06 3.98 2.13
N ALA A 111 -14.42 4.23 0.87
CA ALA A 111 -14.98 3.21 -0.01
C ALA A 111 -13.92 2.26 -0.59
N ALA A 112 -12.79 2.82 -1.01
CA ALA A 112 -11.71 2.09 -1.62
C ALA A 112 -10.37 2.82 -1.46
N MET A 113 -9.28 2.08 -1.60
CA MET A 113 -7.90 2.59 -1.54
C MET A 113 -7.02 1.86 -2.54
N VAL A 114 -5.95 2.52 -3.00
CA VAL A 114 -4.95 1.89 -3.89
C VAL A 114 -3.61 1.86 -3.18
N THR A 115 -3.09 0.67 -2.93
CA THR A 115 -1.75 0.49 -2.36
C THR A 115 -0.76 0.07 -3.45
N LEU A 116 0.50 0.36 -3.21
CA LEU A 116 1.60 -0.11 -4.04
C LEU A 116 2.78 -0.41 -3.13
N SER A 117 3.35 -1.61 -3.22
CA SER A 117 4.41 -2.03 -2.32
C SER A 117 5.57 -1.03 -2.27
N GLU A 118 6.18 -0.92 -1.10
CA GLU A 118 7.31 -0.02 -0.83
C GLU A 118 8.43 -0.16 -1.87
N GLU A 119 8.80 -1.41 -2.17
CA GLU A 119 9.81 -1.74 -3.17
C GLU A 119 9.41 -1.18 -4.55
N SER A 120 8.16 -1.40 -4.96
CA SER A 120 7.65 -0.92 -6.25
C SER A 120 7.60 0.60 -6.31
N ARG A 121 7.25 1.27 -5.21
CA ARG A 121 7.26 2.73 -5.11
C ARG A 121 8.68 3.28 -5.23
N ARG A 122 9.64 2.74 -4.48
CA ARG A 122 11.05 3.17 -4.59
C ARG A 122 11.62 2.89 -5.97
N MET A 123 11.23 1.79 -6.61
CA MET A 123 11.61 1.49 -7.99
C MET A 123 11.04 2.53 -8.96
N GLN A 124 9.75 2.88 -8.85
CA GLN A 124 9.13 3.94 -9.66
C GLN A 124 9.82 5.30 -9.46
N ASP A 125 10.14 5.67 -8.22
CA ASP A 125 10.80 6.94 -7.89
C ASP A 125 12.23 6.98 -8.44
N MET A 126 12.95 5.86 -8.33
CA MET A 126 14.28 5.68 -8.91
C MET A 126 14.23 5.86 -10.45
N MET A 127 13.30 5.20 -11.13
CA MET A 127 13.16 5.30 -12.60
C MET A 127 12.83 6.71 -13.07
N LYS A 128 11.96 7.42 -12.34
CA LYS A 128 11.66 8.85 -12.61
C LYS A 128 12.89 9.72 -12.46
N MET A 129 13.70 9.49 -11.42
CA MET A 129 14.91 10.28 -11.14
C MET A 129 16.01 10.07 -12.20
N TYR A 130 16.23 8.84 -12.66
CA TYR A 130 17.23 8.52 -13.68
C TYR A 130 16.83 8.91 -15.10
N ASN A 131 15.75 9.66 -15.26
CA ASN A 131 15.34 10.25 -16.52
C ASN A 131 15.19 9.22 -17.65
N MET A 132 14.74 8.00 -17.34
CA MET A 132 14.31 7.02 -18.35
C MET A 132 12.96 7.41 -18.96
N TYR A 133 12.80 8.70 -19.29
CA TYR A 133 11.65 9.29 -19.97
C TYR A 133 11.51 8.62 -21.33
N GLY A 134 10.60 7.66 -21.43
CA GLY A 134 10.35 6.92 -22.66
C GLY A 134 10.01 5.44 -22.44
N MET A 135 10.33 4.89 -21.26
CA MET A 135 9.80 3.58 -20.86
C MET A 135 8.49 3.76 -20.09
N ASP A 136 7.49 2.95 -20.44
CA ASP A 136 6.20 2.92 -19.75
C ASP A 136 6.45 2.65 -18.25
N PRO A 137 6.03 3.54 -17.33
CA PRO A 137 6.12 3.31 -15.90
C PRO A 137 5.46 1.99 -15.44
N GLY A 138 4.48 1.50 -16.19
CA GLY A 138 3.82 0.21 -15.97
C GLY A 138 4.63 -1.03 -16.37
N MET A 139 5.75 -0.87 -17.07
CA MET A 139 6.67 -1.99 -17.39
C MET A 139 7.51 -2.42 -16.19
N PHE A 140 7.74 -1.52 -15.23
CA PHE A 140 8.64 -1.75 -14.10
C PHE A 140 8.02 -1.42 -12.74
N GLY A 141 6.88 -0.71 -12.69
CA GLY A 141 6.11 -0.56 -11.48
C GLY A 141 5.41 -1.87 -11.11
N GLY A 142 5.56 -2.33 -9.87
CA GLY A 142 4.76 -3.44 -9.36
C GLY A 142 3.25 -3.17 -9.50
N GLN A 143 2.46 -4.23 -9.46
CA GLN A 143 1.02 -4.12 -9.60
C GLN A 143 0.44 -3.36 -8.41
N GLU A 144 -0.35 -2.32 -8.70
CA GLU A 144 -1.20 -1.67 -7.71
C GLU A 144 -2.24 -2.67 -7.20
N THR A 145 -2.51 -2.62 -5.90
CA THR A 145 -3.60 -3.38 -5.28
C THR A 145 -4.74 -2.43 -4.99
N LEU A 146 -5.92 -2.70 -5.55
CA LEU A 146 -7.16 -2.01 -5.21
C LEU A 146 -7.79 -2.71 -4.00
N ILE A 147 -7.96 -1.97 -2.92
CA ILE A 147 -8.63 -2.42 -1.71
C ILE A 147 -10.04 -1.85 -1.70
N LEU A 148 -11.05 -2.71 -1.61
CA LEU A 148 -12.46 -2.35 -1.49
C LEU A 148 -12.92 -2.55 -0.05
N ASN A 149 -13.58 -1.54 0.53
CA ASN A 149 -14.06 -1.59 1.91
C ASN A 149 -15.48 -2.15 1.98
N MET A 150 -15.63 -3.37 2.50
CA MET A 150 -16.94 -4.02 2.66
C MET A 150 -17.88 -3.34 3.66
N ASN A 151 -17.35 -2.53 4.58
CA ASN A 151 -18.18 -1.77 5.50
C ASN A 151 -18.81 -0.54 4.82
N HIS A 152 -18.32 -0.14 3.64
CA HIS A 152 -18.79 1.06 2.97
C HIS A 152 -20.07 0.80 2.17
N PRO A 153 -21.14 1.61 2.32
CA PRO A 153 -22.43 1.41 1.64
C PRO A 153 -22.35 1.31 0.12
N LEU A 154 -21.46 2.09 -0.52
CA LEU A 154 -21.25 2.01 -1.97
C LEU A 154 -20.66 0.68 -2.44
N VAL A 155 -19.80 0.04 -1.63
CA VAL A 155 -19.24 -1.26 -2.00
C VAL A 155 -20.31 -2.33 -1.84
N GLN A 156 -21.09 -2.28 -0.76
CA GLN A 156 -22.24 -3.16 -0.53
C GLN A 156 -23.36 -3.01 -1.57
N TYR A 157 -23.50 -1.84 -2.18
CA TYR A 157 -24.47 -1.60 -3.24
C TYR A 157 -24.03 -2.17 -4.59
N VAL A 158 -22.72 -2.29 -4.81
CA VAL A 158 -22.12 -2.75 -6.07
C VAL A 158 -21.88 -4.27 -6.06
N SER A 159 -21.68 -4.87 -4.88
CA SER A 159 -21.76 -6.32 -4.67
C SER A 159 -23.19 -6.81 -4.85
#